data_AF-A0A3E0PTP3-F1
#
_entry.id   AF-A0A3E0PTP3-F1
#
_cell.length_a   1.000
_cell.length_b   1.000
_cell.length_c   1.000
_cell.angle_alpha   90.00
_cell.angle_beta   90.00
_cell.angle_gamma   90.00
#
_symmetry.space_group_name_H-M   'P 1'
#
loop_
_entity.id
_entity.type
_entity.pdbx_description
1 polymer ?
#
loop_
_entity_poly.entity_id
_entity_poly.type
_entity_poly.pdbx_seq_one_letter_code
_entity_poly.pdbx_strand_id
1 'polypeptide(L)'
;MKPKARLRIGVAQPRTITGSDAEENVARATNLVARAADLGAELVLFPEGYPGPVLRRPKDSYDAEGRMASAAAASGIAVCWSRMELCDDGRYRL
;
A
#
# COMPACT_ATOMS: atom_id res chain seq x y z
N MET A 1 9.40 15.49 22.23
CA MET A 1 8.06 14.88 22.25
C MET A 1 8.13 13.61 23.10
N LYS A 2 7.25 13.42 24.09
CA LYS A 2 7.23 12.15 24.85
C LYS A 2 6.60 11.06 23.97
N PRO A 3 7.12 9.83 23.93
CA PRO A 3 6.53 8.76 23.15
C PRO A 3 5.10 8.47 23.65
N LYS A 4 4.18 8.23 22.72
CA LYS A 4 2.83 7.75 23.08
C LYS A 4 2.95 6.36 23.70
N ALA A 5 2.21 6.12 24.78
CA ALA A 5 2.19 4.83 25.47
C ALA A 5 1.44 3.71 24.69
N ARG A 6 0.71 4.06 23.62
CA ARG A 6 -0.10 3.14 22.81
C ARG A 6 -0.08 3.61 21.35
N LEU A 7 -0.11 2.64 20.43
CA LEU A 7 -0.23 2.84 18.99
C LEU A 7 -1.48 2.09 18.50
N ARG A 8 -2.35 2.74 17.73
CA ARG A 8 -3.46 2.04 17.06
C ARG A 8 -3.07 1.65 15.64
N ILE A 9 -3.18 0.36 15.34
CA ILE A 9 -2.80 -0.21 14.03
C ILE A 9 -4.05 -0.73 13.32
N GLY A 10 -4.19 -0.40 12.04
CA GLY A 10 -5.12 -1.05 11.12
C GLY A 10 -4.39 -2.14 10.32
N VAL A 11 -5.02 -3.31 10.17
CA VAL A 11 -4.53 -4.37 9.29
C VAL A 11 -5.56 -4.57 8.18
N ALA A 12 -5.18 -4.27 6.94
CA ALA A 12 -6.07 -4.36 5.81
C ALA A 12 -6.02 -5.77 5.21
N GLN A 13 -7.19 -6.34 4.92
CA GLN A 13 -7.33 -7.61 4.19
C GLN A 13 -8.19 -7.40 2.93
N PRO A 14 -7.68 -6.66 1.92
CA PRO A 14 -8.41 -6.41 0.70
C PRO A 14 -8.48 -7.66 -0.20
N ARG A 15 -9.55 -7.77 -0.98
CA ARG A 15 -9.57 -8.66 -2.14
C ARG A 15 -8.78 -8.01 -3.27
N THR A 16 -7.69 -8.66 -3.69
CA THR A 16 -6.89 -8.23 -4.84
C THR A 16 -7.61 -8.54 -6.14
N ILE A 17 -7.74 -7.53 -7.01
CA ILE A 17 -8.17 -7.74 -8.39
C ILE A 17 -6.96 -8.24 -9.17
N THR A 18 -7.10 -9.44 -9.73
CA THR A 18 -6.09 -10.07 -10.57
C THR A 18 -6.37 -9.75 -12.04
N GLY A 19 -5.48 -9.05 -12.72
CA GLY A 19 -5.66 -8.67 -14.13
C GLY A 19 -4.78 -7.49 -14.55
N SER A 20 -5.07 -6.92 -15.71
CA SER A 20 -4.37 -5.72 -16.21
C SER A 20 -4.69 -4.44 -15.47
N ASP A 21 -5.72 -4.46 -14.61
CA ASP A 21 -6.26 -3.28 -13.94
C ASP A 21 -5.76 -3.16 -12.50
N ALA A 22 -4.43 -3.05 -12.35
CA ALA A 22 -3.82 -2.82 -11.05
C ALA A 22 -4.17 -1.44 -10.46
N GLU A 23 -4.69 -0.54 -11.28
CA GLU A 23 -5.10 0.82 -10.90
C GLU A 23 -6.29 0.80 -9.94
N GLU A 24 -7.24 -0.11 -10.13
CA GLU A 24 -8.36 -0.26 -9.21
C GLU A 24 -7.89 -0.71 -7.81
N ASN A 25 -6.86 -1.55 -7.73
CA ASN A 25 -6.27 -1.93 -6.43
C ASN A 25 -5.65 -0.73 -5.72
N VAL A 26 -5.03 0.21 -6.46
CA VAL A 26 -4.50 1.44 -5.84
C VAL A 26 -5.61 2.30 -5.29
N ALA A 27 -6.70 2.52 -6.04
CA ALA A 27 -7.86 3.26 -5.55
C ALA A 27 -8.48 2.63 -4.29
N ARG A 28 -8.55 1.29 -4.25
CA ARG A 28 -9.01 0.57 -3.05
C ARG A 28 -8.04 0.74 -1.87
N ALA A 29 -6.73 0.71 -2.12
CA ALA A 29 -5.73 0.92 -1.09
C ALA A 29 -5.82 2.32 -0.48
N THR A 30 -5.90 3.37 -1.30
CA THR A 30 -6.00 4.75 -0.81
C THR A 30 -7.30 4.98 -0.01
N ASN A 31 -8.41 4.37 -0.42
CA ASN A 31 -9.66 4.38 0.35
C ASN A 31 -9.52 3.65 1.70
N LEU A 32 -8.76 2.56 1.76
CA LEU A 32 -8.47 1.85 3.00
C LEU A 32 -7.57 2.66 3.94
N VAL A 33 -6.62 3.44 3.41
CA VAL A 33 -5.81 4.40 4.19
C VAL A 33 -6.73 5.44 4.85
N ALA A 34 -7.61 6.08 4.07
CA ALA A 34 -8.55 7.07 4.59
C ALA A 34 -9.46 6.47 5.67
N ARG A 35 -10.04 5.28 5.40
CA ARG A 35 -10.87 4.58 6.38
C ARG A 35 -10.12 4.21 7.65
N ALA A 36 -8.86 3.82 7.56
CA ALA A 36 -8.04 3.50 8.74
C ALA A 36 -7.84 4.76 9.61
N ALA A 37 -7.59 5.91 8.98
CA ALA A 37 -7.50 7.19 9.67
C ALA A 37 -8.82 7.59 10.34
N ASP A 38 -9.96 7.42 9.67
CA ASP A 38 -11.30 7.68 10.23
C ASP A 38 -11.59 6.81 11.48
N LEU A 39 -11.03 5.60 11.53
CA LEU A 39 -11.11 4.69 12.69
C LEU A 39 -10.06 5.00 13.78
N GLY A 40 -9.25 6.03 13.58
CA GLY A 40 -8.22 6.50 14.50
C GLY A 40 -6.93 5.68 14.50
N ALA A 41 -6.65 4.93 13.43
CA ALA A 41 -5.35 4.27 13.27
C ALA A 41 -4.24 5.31 13.07
N GLU A 42 -3.04 4.96 13.50
CA GLU A 42 -1.82 5.75 13.30
C GLU A 42 -0.88 5.08 12.27
N LEU A 43 -1.12 3.80 12.01
CA LEU A 43 -0.44 2.96 11.03
C LEU A 43 -1.44 2.03 10.38
N VAL A 44 -1.41 1.88 9.06
CA VAL A 44 -2.12 0.81 8.35
C VAL A 44 -1.14 -0.12 7.62
N LEU A 45 -1.35 -1.43 7.75
CA LEU A 45 -0.55 -2.48 7.14
C LEU A 45 -1.34 -3.15 6.01
N PHE A 46 -0.72 -3.29 4.84
CA PHE A 46 -1.25 -4.03 3.70
C PHE A 46 -0.52 -5.38 3.53
N PRO A 47 -1.16 -6.36 2.87
CA PRO A 47 -0.50 -7.61 2.50
C PRO A 47 0.69 -7.40 1.55
N GLU A 48 1.53 -8.43 1.48
CA GLU A 48 2.65 -8.52 0.54
C GLU A 48 2.19 -8.32 -0.91
N GLY A 49 2.93 -7.50 -1.64
CA GLY A 49 2.69 -7.13 -3.04
C GLY A 49 1.49 -6.23 -3.30
N TYR A 50 0.67 -5.86 -2.30
CA TYR A 50 -0.50 -4.99 -2.47
C TYR A 50 -0.12 -3.50 -2.34
N PRO A 51 -0.66 -2.57 -3.17
CA PRO A 51 -1.74 -2.74 -4.16
C PRO A 51 -1.32 -3.29 -5.52
N GLY A 52 -0.05 -3.63 -5.66
CA GLY A 52 0.51 -4.12 -6.91
C GLY A 52 -0.05 -5.45 -7.36
N PRO A 53 0.14 -5.75 -8.65
CA PRO A 53 -0.09 -7.08 -9.13
C PRO A 53 1.02 -8.00 -8.61
N VAL A 54 0.65 -9.09 -7.94
CA VAL A 54 1.58 -10.21 -7.64
C VAL A 54 1.71 -11.07 -8.91
N LEU A 55 2.28 -10.50 -9.98
CA LEU A 55 2.42 -11.18 -11.27
C LEU A 55 3.82 -11.77 -11.45
N ARG A 56 3.88 -12.97 -12.07
CA ARG A 56 5.12 -13.63 -12.52
C ARG A 56 5.88 -12.87 -13.62
N ARG A 57 5.25 -11.87 -14.23
CA ARG A 57 5.80 -10.92 -15.22
C ARG A 57 5.04 -9.61 -15.07
N PRO A 58 5.51 -8.65 -14.25
CA PRO A 58 4.86 -7.36 -14.19
C PRO A 58 4.95 -6.72 -15.59
N LYS A 59 3.85 -6.09 -16.03
CA LYS A 59 3.96 -5.13 -17.13
C LYS A 59 4.94 -4.04 -16.68
N ASP A 60 5.80 -3.59 -17.58
CA ASP A 60 7.03 -2.82 -17.31
C ASP A 60 6.88 -1.49 -16.56
N SER A 61 5.68 -1.12 -16.11
CA SER A 61 5.47 0.06 -15.27
C SER A 61 4.20 -0.07 -14.42
N TYR A 62 4.32 -0.61 -13.20
CA TYR A 62 3.34 -0.41 -12.15
C TYR A 62 3.96 0.50 -11.09
N ASP A 63 3.36 1.67 -10.87
CA ASP A 63 3.78 2.59 -9.82
C ASP A 63 2.58 3.08 -9.00
N ALA A 64 2.61 2.75 -7.71
CA ALA A 64 1.66 3.21 -6.71
C ALA A 64 2.28 4.18 -5.70
N GLU A 65 3.60 4.41 -5.75
CA GLU A 65 4.34 5.10 -4.70
C GLU A 65 3.81 6.51 -4.46
N GLY A 66 3.71 7.31 -5.52
CA GLY A 66 3.21 8.68 -5.42
C GLY A 66 1.78 8.75 -4.86
N ARG A 67 0.92 7.79 -5.23
CA ARG A 67 -0.47 7.75 -4.76
C ARG A 67 -0.59 7.29 -3.31
N MET A 68 0.18 6.28 -2.91
CA MET A 68 0.23 5.81 -1.52
C MET A 68 0.83 6.88 -0.60
N ALA A 69 1.91 7.55 -1.02
CA ALA A 69 2.52 8.64 -0.29
C ALA A 69 1.54 9.83 -0.11
N SER A 70 0.84 10.19 -1.19
CA SER A 70 -0.18 11.26 -1.14
C SER A 70 -1.33 10.91 -0.19
N ALA A 71 -1.82 9.66 -0.22
CA ALA A 71 -2.89 9.20 0.67
C ALA A 71 -2.44 9.18 2.14
N ALA A 72 -1.22 8.74 2.42
CA ALA A 72 -0.63 8.75 3.76
C ALA A 72 -0.54 10.18 4.31
N ALA A 73 0.00 11.11 3.52
CA ALA A 73 0.14 12.51 3.89
C ALA A 73 -1.22 13.18 4.12
N ALA A 74 -2.19 12.96 3.21
CA ALA A 74 -3.53 13.53 3.33
C ALA A 74 -4.29 12.99 4.56
N SER A 75 -4.06 11.73 4.94
CA SER A 75 -4.74 11.08 6.06
C SER A 75 -4.01 11.25 7.40
N GLY A 76 -2.77 11.76 7.39
CA GLY A 76 -1.97 11.95 8.60
C GLY A 76 -1.58 10.66 9.32
N ILE A 77 -1.47 9.53 8.60
CA ILE A 77 -1.11 8.21 9.17
C ILE A 77 0.06 7.59 8.43
N ALA A 78 0.79 6.71 9.12
CA ALA A 78 1.80 5.87 8.48
C ALA A 78 1.14 4.75 7.66
N VAL A 79 1.80 4.35 6.57
CA VAL A 79 1.30 3.31 5.66
C VAL A 79 2.43 2.34 5.34
N CYS A 80 2.21 1.05 5.59
CA CYS A 80 3.11 -0.03 5.17
C CYS A 80 2.43 -0.83 4.06
N TRP A 81 3.06 -0.85 2.90
CA TRP A 81 2.61 -1.52 1.69
C TRP A 81 3.84 -2.04 0.95
N SER A 82 3.65 -2.86 -0.08
CA SER A 82 4.78 -3.43 -0.83
C SER A 82 4.46 -3.61 -2.31
N ARG A 83 5.50 -3.74 -3.12
CA ARG A 83 5.41 -3.96 -4.57
C ARG A 83 6.54 -4.89 -4.99
N MET A 84 6.34 -5.59 -6.11
CA MET A 84 7.49 -6.18 -6.82
C MET A 84 8.23 -5.05 -7.55
N GLU A 85 9.52 -4.90 -7.28
CA GLU A 85 10.40 -3.92 -7.90
C GLU A 85 11.42 -4.62 -8.81
N LEU A 86 11.60 -4.12 -10.04
CA LEU A 86 12.66 -4.56 -10.94
C LEU A 86 13.96 -3.89 -10.50
N CYS A 87 14.94 -4.68 -10.10
CA CYS A 87 16.25 -4.17 -9.73
C CYS A 87 17.22 -4.16 -10.92
N ASP A 88 18.33 -3.45 -10.77
CA ASP A 88 19.37 -3.27 -11.80
C ASP A 88 19.97 -4.59 -12.33
N ASP A 89 19.91 -5.67 -11.54
CA ASP A 89 20.38 -7.01 -11.92
C ASP A 89 19.35 -7.82 -12.73
N GLY A 90 18.26 -7.18 -13.16
CA GLY A 90 17.19 -7.80 -13.94
C GLY A 90 16.30 -8.75 -13.14
N ARG A 91 16.42 -8.75 -11.80
CA ARG A 91 15.62 -9.60 -10.90
C ARG A 91 14.56 -8.76 -10.20
N TYR A 92 13.42 -9.37 -9.95
CA TYR A 92 12.35 -8.77 -9.16
C TYR A 92 12.53 -9.10 -7.67
N ARG A 93 12.34 -8.09 -6.82
CA ARG A 93 12.37 -8.20 -5.34
C ARG A 93 11.15 -7.50 -4.73
N LEU A 94 10.85 -7.84 -3.48
CA LEU A 94 9.85 -7.17 -2.64
C LEU A 94 10.53 -6.16 -1.70
#